data_AF-A0AAP6BKJ7-F1
#
_entry.id   AF-A0AAP6BKJ7-F1
#
_cell.length_a   1.000
_cell.length_b   1.000
_cell.length_c   1.000
_cell.angle_alpha   90.00
_cell.angle_beta   90.00
_cell.angle_gamma   90.00
#
_symmetry.space_group_name_H-M   'P 1'
#
loop_
_entity.id
_entity.type
_entity.pdbx_description
1 polymer ?
#
loop_
_entity_poly.entity_id
_entity_poly.type
_entity_poly.pdbx_seq_one_letter_code
_entity_poly.pdbx_strand_id
1 'polypeptide(L)'
;MTTEHRGLAGPYTAYDGLPVLHATEVKLPLIHPYAPVEAGRYVTPGGGRLTIRKAEKSAHLRITLDHLGCPAQCTEEKNAAFRRLALAAEGYCVQAKCRHHAAFGDGVLRSFEVRTGSIPLTAFVRAALAVELGDPSLADRLLQEAEARFGPVRPAEGLSREGQAEAG
;
A
#
# COMPACT_ATOMS: atom_id res chain seq x y z
N MET A 1 22.05 -13.57 -8.34
CA MET A 1 21.98 -13.92 -6.91
C MET A 1 21.41 -12.74 -6.17
N THR A 2 20.15 -12.82 -5.77
CA THR A 2 19.46 -11.80 -4.97
C THR A 2 19.86 -11.97 -3.52
N THR A 3 20.90 -11.26 -3.08
CA THR A 3 21.18 -11.12 -1.66
C THR A 3 20.13 -10.19 -1.05
N GLU A 4 18.98 -10.77 -0.68
CA GLU A 4 18.12 -10.14 0.32
C GLU A 4 18.96 -10.04 1.60
N HIS A 5 19.47 -8.84 1.88
CA HIS A 5 20.20 -8.52 3.09
C HIS A 5 19.24 -8.56 4.30
N ARG A 6 18.87 -9.77 4.74
CA ARG A 6 17.95 -10.03 5.85
C ARG A 6 18.57 -9.83 7.25
N GLY A 7 19.65 -9.05 7.38
CA GLY A 7 20.37 -8.88 8.65
C GLY A 7 20.96 -7.49 8.92
N LEU A 8 20.71 -6.49 8.07
CA LEU A 8 21.28 -5.15 8.19
C LEU A 8 20.29 -4.19 8.88
N ALA A 9 19.94 -4.46 10.13
CA ALA A 9 19.42 -3.43 11.02
C ALA A 9 20.62 -2.64 11.59
N GLY A 10 21.33 -1.92 10.71
CA GLY A 10 22.38 -0.98 11.11
C GLY A 10 21.77 0.24 11.82
N PRO A 11 22.62 1.17 12.32
CA PRO A 11 22.14 2.30 13.09
C PRO A 11 21.22 3.17 12.23
N TYR A 12 20.03 3.45 12.75
CA TYR A 12 19.10 4.39 12.13
C TYR A 12 19.65 5.82 12.35
N THR A 13 19.69 6.62 11.29
CA THR A 13 20.07 8.05 11.33
C THR A 13 18.85 8.97 11.23
N ALA A 14 18.79 10.00 12.07
CA ALA A 14 17.77 11.05 11.97
C ALA A 14 17.92 11.77 10.62
N TYR A 15 16.82 11.85 9.86
CA TYR A 15 16.85 12.35 8.49
C TYR A 15 15.82 13.48 8.34
N ASP A 16 16.29 14.73 8.33
CA ASP A 16 15.52 15.94 7.96
C ASP A 16 14.03 15.94 8.36
N GLY A 17 13.74 15.75 9.66
CA GLY A 17 12.37 15.74 10.20
C GLY A 17 11.53 14.49 9.91
N LEU A 18 12.08 13.49 9.20
CA LEU A 18 11.47 12.17 8.97
C LEU A 18 11.91 11.13 10.03
N PRO A 19 11.14 10.05 10.22
CA PRO A 19 11.50 8.90 11.06
C PRO A 19 12.88 8.37 10.70
N VAL A 20 13.53 7.80 11.72
CA VAL A 20 14.93 7.40 11.63
C VAL A 20 15.11 6.36 10.51
N LEU A 21 15.96 6.67 9.52
CA LEU A 21 16.17 5.84 8.33
C LEU A 21 17.46 5.03 8.43
N HIS A 22 17.46 3.80 7.91
CA HIS A 22 18.68 3.01 7.80
C HIS A 22 19.65 3.60 6.74
N ALA A 23 20.96 3.37 6.87
CA ALA A 23 21.96 3.92 5.95
C ALA A 23 21.73 3.57 4.46
N THR A 24 21.09 2.44 4.18
CA THR A 24 20.71 2.03 2.81
C THR A 24 19.45 2.73 2.30
N GLU A 25 18.69 3.37 3.18
CA GLU A 25 17.44 4.06 2.90
C GLU A 25 17.66 5.56 2.68
N VAL A 26 18.71 6.14 3.28
CA VAL A 26 19.15 7.52 3.03
C VAL A 26 19.44 7.81 1.55
N LYS A 27 19.81 6.77 0.77
CA LYS A 27 20.08 6.87 -0.67
C LYS A 27 18.86 6.63 -1.55
N LEU A 28 17.71 6.27 -0.96
CA LEU A 28 16.49 6.05 -1.74
C LEU A 28 15.89 7.38 -2.17
N PRO A 29 15.31 7.45 -3.39
CA PRO A 29 14.62 8.65 -3.83
C PRO A 29 13.36 8.90 -2.98
N LEU A 30 13.08 10.17 -2.71
CA LEU A 30 11.80 10.61 -2.15
C LEU A 30 10.72 10.49 -3.24
N ILE A 31 9.61 9.82 -2.93
CA ILE A 31 8.48 9.77 -3.85
C ILE A 31 7.66 11.04 -3.77
N HIS A 32 7.41 11.67 -4.92
CA HIS A 32 6.58 12.85 -5.01
C HIS A 32 5.17 12.48 -5.53
N PRO A 33 4.07 12.89 -4.87
CA PRO A 33 2.69 12.50 -5.25
C PRO A 33 2.29 12.86 -6.69
N TYR A 34 2.97 13.84 -7.29
CA TYR A 34 2.69 14.32 -8.66
C TYR A 34 3.74 13.91 -9.69
N ALA A 35 4.83 13.24 -9.28
CA ALA A 35 5.82 12.76 -10.23
C ALA A 35 5.37 11.44 -10.89
N PRO A 36 5.90 11.10 -12.07
CA PRO A 36 5.82 9.74 -12.60
C PRO A 36 6.34 8.74 -11.56
N VAL A 37 5.69 7.58 -11.50
CA VAL A 37 6.05 6.53 -10.54
C VAL A 37 6.40 5.27 -11.32
N GLU A 38 7.54 4.67 -10.97
CA GLU A 38 8.03 3.45 -11.57
C GLU A 38 8.20 2.35 -10.51
N ALA A 39 8.51 1.13 -10.94
CA ALA A 39 8.87 0.05 -10.02
C ALA A 39 10.20 0.40 -9.34
N GLY A 40 10.26 0.29 -8.02
CA GLY A 40 11.41 0.75 -7.24
C GLY A 40 11.16 0.77 -5.74
N ARG A 41 12.12 1.35 -5.01
CA ARG A 41 12.03 1.59 -3.57
C ARG A 41 12.17 3.09 -3.32
N TYR A 42 11.31 3.62 -2.46
CA TYR A 42 11.19 5.04 -2.21
C TYR A 42 10.99 5.33 -0.73
N VAL A 43 11.37 6.55 -0.31
CA VAL A 43 10.95 7.14 0.96
C VAL A 43 9.65 7.91 0.72
N THR A 44 8.69 7.81 1.64
CA THR A 44 7.42 8.54 1.55
C THR A 44 7.51 9.90 2.24
N PRO A 45 6.68 10.89 1.85
CA PRO A 45 6.59 12.17 2.56
C PRO A 45 6.19 12.01 4.03
N GLY A 46 5.44 10.96 4.37
CA GLY A 46 5.09 10.60 5.74
C GLY A 46 6.23 9.90 6.51
N GLY A 47 7.40 9.74 5.89
CA GLY A 47 8.57 9.14 6.52
C GLY A 47 8.59 7.62 6.53
N GLY A 48 7.72 6.98 5.76
CA GLY A 48 7.67 5.54 5.56
C GLY A 48 8.49 5.09 4.34
N ARG A 49 8.35 3.80 4.03
CA ARG A 49 9.00 3.13 2.89
C ARG A 49 7.93 2.65 1.94
N LEU A 50 8.06 3.01 0.67
CA LEU A 50 7.20 2.52 -0.39
C LEU A 50 8.02 1.66 -1.35
N THR A 51 7.59 0.42 -1.55
CA THR A 51 8.24 -0.54 -2.45
C THR A 51 7.24 -0.99 -3.50
N ILE A 52 7.59 -0.81 -4.78
CA ILE A 52 6.81 -1.23 -5.93
C ILE A 52 7.60 -2.30 -6.66
N ARG A 53 7.08 -3.52 -6.73
CA ARG A 53 7.70 -4.64 -7.45
C ARG A 53 6.73 -5.18 -8.49
N LYS A 54 7.27 -5.55 -9.65
CA LYS A 54 6.54 -6.40 -10.59
C LYS A 54 6.43 -7.79 -9.95
N ALA A 55 5.23 -8.34 -9.87
CA ALA A 55 5.09 -9.73 -9.48
C ALA A 55 5.63 -10.61 -10.62
N GLU A 56 6.67 -11.41 -10.35
CA GLU A 56 7.45 -12.12 -11.39
C GLU A 56 6.60 -13.02 -12.32
N LYS A 57 5.40 -13.43 -11.89
CA LYS A 57 4.49 -14.32 -12.63
C LYS A 57 3.05 -13.83 -12.67
N SER A 58 2.80 -12.57 -12.30
CA SER A 58 1.44 -12.07 -12.14
C SER A 58 1.25 -10.80 -12.97
N ALA A 59 0.02 -10.59 -13.44
CA ALA A 59 -0.37 -9.35 -14.11
C ALA A 59 -0.38 -8.13 -13.16
N HIS A 60 0.22 -8.23 -11.97
CA HIS A 60 0.10 -7.26 -10.89
C HIS A 60 1.44 -6.64 -10.52
N LEU A 61 1.33 -5.43 -10.00
CA LEU A 61 2.34 -4.76 -9.23
C LEU A 61 2.02 -4.99 -7.76
N ARG A 62 3.02 -5.42 -7.00
CA ARG A 62 2.97 -5.45 -5.55
C ARG A 62 3.49 -4.13 -5.01
N ILE A 63 2.64 -3.43 -4.28
CA ILE A 63 2.96 -2.16 -3.63
C ILE A 63 2.94 -2.39 -2.13
N THR A 64 4.06 -2.15 -1.47
CA THR A 64 4.20 -2.27 -0.03
C THR A 64 4.50 -0.92 0.57
N LEU A 65 3.75 -0.55 1.60
CA LEU A 65 3.91 0.68 2.36
C LEU A 65 4.23 0.32 3.81
N ASP A 66 5.36 0.78 4.31
CA ASP A 66 5.86 0.46 5.65
C ASP A 66 6.16 1.74 6.42
N HIS A 67 5.36 2.00 7.45
CA HIS A 67 5.45 3.19 8.29
C HIS A 67 6.41 3.02 9.48
N LEU A 68 7.27 2.00 9.47
CA LEU A 68 8.38 1.84 10.42
C LEU A 68 7.97 1.86 11.90
N GLY A 69 6.78 1.35 12.22
CA GLY A 69 6.29 1.34 13.60
C GLY A 69 5.56 2.62 14.05
N CYS A 70 5.37 3.61 13.17
CA CYS A 70 4.75 4.89 13.51
C CYS A 70 3.27 4.75 13.89
N PRO A 71 2.88 4.97 15.17
CA PRO A 71 1.48 4.78 15.60
C PRO A 71 0.51 5.78 14.97
N ALA A 72 0.99 6.97 14.57
CA ALA A 72 0.19 7.98 13.89
C ALA A 72 -0.32 7.54 12.50
N GLN A 73 0.20 6.43 11.98
CA GLN A 73 -0.25 5.81 10.73
C GLN A 73 -1.27 4.68 10.94
N CYS A 74 -1.62 4.35 12.19
CA CYS A 74 -2.49 3.23 12.55
C CYS A 74 -3.88 3.65 13.05
N THR A 75 -4.30 4.89 12.81
CA THR A 75 -5.64 5.36 13.23
C THR A 75 -6.75 4.60 12.50
N GLU A 76 -7.93 4.50 13.12
CA GLU A 76 -9.07 3.81 12.51
C GLU A 76 -9.47 4.42 11.18
N GLU A 77 -9.41 5.75 11.06
CA GLU A 77 -9.71 6.48 9.84
C GLU A 77 -8.75 6.12 8.71
N LYS A 78 -7.45 6.06 9.00
CA LYS A 78 -6.42 5.66 8.02
C LYS A 78 -6.57 4.19 7.64
N ASN A 79 -6.84 3.32 8.61
CA ASN A 79 -7.09 1.89 8.36
C ASN A 79 -8.27 1.72 7.41
N ALA A 80 -9.37 2.44 7.66
CA ALA A 80 -10.57 2.39 6.82
C ALA A 80 -10.29 2.94 5.42
N ALA A 81 -9.54 4.03 5.29
CA ALA A 81 -9.17 4.60 4.00
C ALA A 81 -8.26 3.67 3.17
N PHE A 82 -7.24 3.05 3.80
CA PHE A 82 -6.41 2.05 3.13
C PHE A 82 -7.21 0.80 2.72
N ARG A 83 -8.18 0.36 3.54
CA ARG A 83 -9.10 -0.72 3.16
C ARG A 83 -9.92 -0.37 1.93
N ARG A 84 -10.48 0.85 1.85
CA ARG A 84 -11.20 1.32 0.65
C ARG A 84 -10.31 1.38 -0.59
N LEU A 85 -9.07 1.84 -0.45
CA LEU A 85 -8.09 1.81 -1.54
C LEU A 85 -7.78 0.38 -2.00
N ALA A 86 -7.67 -0.55 -1.05
CA ALA A 86 -7.43 -1.96 -1.33
C ALA A 86 -8.61 -2.61 -2.08
N LEU A 87 -9.85 -2.31 -1.66
CA LEU A 87 -11.08 -2.73 -2.33
C LEU A 87 -11.15 -2.18 -3.76
N ALA A 88 -10.79 -0.91 -3.97
CA ALA A 88 -10.76 -0.33 -5.31
C ALA A 88 -9.87 -1.14 -6.26
N ALA A 89 -8.70 -1.59 -5.80
CA ALA A 89 -7.81 -2.46 -6.59
C ALA A 89 -8.39 -3.89 -6.77
N GLU A 90 -9.01 -4.45 -5.73
CA GLU A 90 -9.62 -5.78 -5.78
C GLU A 90 -10.77 -5.86 -6.78
N GLY A 91 -11.59 -4.82 -6.94
CA GLY A 91 -12.70 -4.81 -7.90
C GLY A 91 -12.25 -5.13 -9.34
N TYR A 92 -11.12 -4.57 -9.77
CA TYR A 92 -10.53 -4.88 -11.07
C TYR A 92 -9.99 -6.31 -11.16
N CYS A 93 -9.54 -6.88 -10.05
CA CYS A 93 -8.98 -8.23 -9.98
C CYS A 93 -10.09 -9.28 -9.98
N VAL A 94 -11.21 -9.02 -9.29
CA VAL A 94 -12.41 -9.86 -9.33
C VAL A 94 -12.98 -9.93 -10.75
N GLN A 95 -13.11 -8.78 -11.43
CA GLN A 95 -13.56 -8.75 -12.82
C GLN A 95 -12.62 -9.54 -13.75
N ALA A 96 -11.33 -9.53 -13.45
CA ALA A 96 -10.31 -10.28 -14.16
C ALA A 96 -10.28 -11.78 -13.85
N LYS A 97 -11.13 -12.26 -12.94
CA LYS A 97 -11.10 -13.62 -12.37
C LYS A 97 -9.75 -13.98 -11.73
N CYS A 98 -9.04 -12.97 -11.21
CA CYS A 98 -7.84 -13.20 -10.41
C CYS A 98 -8.21 -13.85 -9.08
N ARG A 99 -7.32 -14.73 -8.57
CA ARG A 99 -7.56 -15.51 -7.34
C ARG A 99 -6.90 -14.91 -6.09
N HIS A 100 -6.40 -13.68 -6.16
CA HIS A 100 -5.81 -13.03 -5.00
C HIS A 100 -6.83 -12.12 -4.33
N HIS A 101 -6.72 -12.00 -3.02
CA HIS A 101 -7.42 -11.02 -2.22
C HIS A 101 -6.47 -9.87 -1.92
N ALA A 102 -7.01 -8.68 -1.69
CA ALA A 102 -6.20 -7.60 -1.18
C ALA A 102 -5.63 -8.02 0.19
N ALA A 103 -4.31 -8.21 0.28
CA ALA A 103 -3.64 -8.48 1.55
C ALA A 103 -3.46 -7.17 2.32
N PHE A 104 -4.55 -6.58 2.79
CA PHE A 104 -4.44 -5.47 3.73
C PHE A 104 -4.21 -6.06 5.14
N GLY A 105 -3.09 -5.70 5.76
CA GLY A 105 -2.92 -5.85 7.19
C GLY A 105 -3.34 -4.56 7.87
N ASP A 106 -3.96 -4.62 9.04
CA ASP A 106 -4.01 -3.46 9.93
C ASP A 106 -2.62 -3.18 10.49
N GLY A 107 -2.31 -1.91 10.75
CA GLY A 107 -1.05 -1.50 11.37
C GLY A 107 -0.05 -0.85 10.41
N VAL A 108 1.24 -1.06 10.67
CA VAL A 108 2.31 -0.24 10.08
C VAL A 108 2.78 -0.71 8.72
N LEU A 109 2.45 -1.95 8.33
CA LEU A 109 2.80 -2.54 7.03
C LEU A 109 1.55 -2.82 6.22
N ARG A 110 1.46 -2.23 5.02
CA ARG A 110 0.37 -2.42 4.06
C ARG A 110 0.91 -3.03 2.79
N SER A 111 0.14 -3.95 2.21
CA SER A 111 0.45 -4.55 0.92
C SER A 111 -0.75 -4.49 0.00
N PHE A 112 -0.51 -4.09 -1.24
CA PHE A 112 -1.53 -3.98 -2.28
C PHE A 112 -1.07 -4.75 -3.51
N GLU A 113 -2.01 -5.44 -4.15
CA GLU A 113 -1.83 -6.04 -5.46
C GLU A 113 -2.66 -5.21 -6.44
N VAL A 114 -2.00 -4.52 -7.38
CA VAL A 114 -2.66 -3.67 -8.38
C VAL A 114 -2.43 -4.26 -9.75
N ARG A 115 -3.51 -4.60 -10.46
CA ARG A 115 -3.42 -5.17 -11.81
C ARG A 115 -2.86 -4.15 -12.81
N THR A 116 -1.94 -4.58 -13.64
CA THR A 116 -1.41 -3.77 -14.74
C THR A 116 -2.53 -3.48 -15.73
N GLY A 117 -2.70 -2.22 -16.11
CA GLY A 117 -3.78 -1.78 -17.00
C GLY A 117 -5.14 -1.59 -16.31
N SER A 118 -5.22 -1.64 -14.98
CA SER A 118 -6.41 -1.18 -14.23
C SER A 118 -6.27 0.28 -13.78
N ILE A 119 -6.04 0.51 -12.48
CA ILE A 119 -5.78 1.82 -11.90
C ILE A 119 -4.35 2.23 -12.32
N PRO A 120 -4.14 3.42 -12.92
CA PRO A 120 -2.79 3.90 -13.21
C PRO A 120 -1.92 3.90 -11.96
N LEU A 121 -0.70 3.37 -12.05
CA LEU A 121 0.21 3.24 -10.89
C LEU A 121 0.39 4.56 -10.13
N THR A 122 0.62 5.65 -10.85
CA THR A 122 0.75 7.00 -10.25
C THR A 122 -0.52 7.43 -9.52
N ALA A 123 -1.71 7.11 -10.04
CA ALA A 123 -2.97 7.44 -9.37
C ALA A 123 -3.15 6.64 -8.09
N PHE A 124 -2.84 5.34 -8.12
CA PHE A 124 -2.90 4.48 -6.94
C PHE A 124 -1.93 4.95 -5.85
N VAL A 125 -0.67 5.20 -6.22
CA VAL A 125 0.36 5.66 -5.27
C VAL A 125 0.01 7.03 -4.73
N ARG A 126 -0.49 7.96 -5.54
CA ARG A 126 -0.97 9.25 -5.06
C ARG A 126 -2.07 9.10 -4.02
N ALA A 127 -3.04 8.20 -4.24
CA ALA A 127 -4.08 7.93 -3.27
C ALA A 127 -3.52 7.36 -1.96
N ALA A 128 -2.57 6.41 -2.05
CA ALA A 128 -1.89 5.87 -0.86
C ALA A 128 -1.17 6.95 -0.05
N LEU A 129 -0.43 7.85 -0.71
CA LEU A 129 0.27 8.96 -0.05
C LEU A 129 -0.71 9.99 0.53
N ALA A 130 -1.83 10.27 -0.14
CA ALA A 130 -2.87 11.15 0.39
C ALA A 130 -3.45 10.59 1.71
N VAL A 131 -3.68 9.28 1.78
CA VAL A 131 -4.12 8.62 3.01
C VAL A 131 -3.07 8.74 4.13
N GLU A 132 -1.77 8.59 3.83
CA GLU A 132 -0.70 8.82 4.83
C GLU A 132 -0.76 10.22 5.44
N LEU A 133 -1.10 11.21 4.61
CA LEU A 133 -1.21 12.62 4.97
C LEU A 133 -2.60 12.99 5.55
N GLY A 134 -3.51 12.03 5.69
CA GLY A 134 -4.82 12.23 6.31
C GLY A 134 -5.95 12.64 5.36
N ASP A 135 -5.75 12.53 4.04
CA ASP A 135 -6.78 12.80 3.03
C ASP A 135 -7.29 11.49 2.39
N PRO A 136 -8.51 11.02 2.74
CA PRO A 136 -9.08 9.80 2.18
C PRO A 136 -9.76 10.00 0.82
N SER A 137 -9.91 11.24 0.34
CA SER A 137 -10.80 11.57 -0.79
C SER A 137 -10.46 10.83 -2.09
N LEU A 138 -9.16 10.60 -2.34
CA LEU A 138 -8.70 9.87 -3.52
C LEU A 138 -8.95 8.36 -3.41
N ALA A 139 -8.84 7.79 -2.21
CA ALA A 139 -9.18 6.38 -1.99
C ALA A 139 -10.68 6.16 -2.20
N ASP A 140 -11.50 7.07 -1.69
CA ASP A 140 -12.96 7.03 -1.83
C ASP A 140 -13.38 7.15 -3.30
N ARG A 141 -12.76 8.08 -4.05
CA ARG A 141 -13.01 8.24 -5.49
C ARG A 141 -12.67 6.99 -6.28
N LEU A 142 -11.50 6.38 -6.03
CA LEU A 142 -11.09 5.16 -6.72
C LEU A 142 -12.03 3.99 -6.44
N LEU A 143 -12.54 3.88 -5.21
CA LEU A 143 -13.54 2.87 -4.86
C LEU A 143 -14.85 3.12 -5.60
N GLN A 144 -15.37 4.36 -5.58
CA GLN A 144 -16.59 4.72 -6.31
C GLN A 144 -16.48 4.43 -7.81
N GLU A 145 -15.32 4.73 -8.43
CA GLU A 145 -15.05 4.41 -9.83
C GLU A 145 -15.05 2.89 -10.10
N ALA A 146 -14.46 2.10 -9.20
CA ALA A 146 -14.47 0.65 -9.30
C ALA A 146 -15.90 0.09 -9.14
N GLU A 147 -16.66 0.57 -8.17
CA GLU A 147 -18.04 0.14 -7.91
C GLU A 147 -18.99 0.53 -9.05
N ALA A 148 -18.87 1.75 -9.59
CA ALA A 148 -19.64 2.19 -10.75
C ALA A 148 -19.39 1.29 -11.97
N ARG A 149 -18.19 0.69 -12.06
CA ARG A 149 -17.79 -0.13 -13.20
C ARG A 149 -18.13 -1.61 -13.05
N PHE A 150 -18.07 -2.14 -11.82
CA PHE A 150 -18.16 -3.58 -11.57
C PHE A 150 -19.29 -3.99 -10.61
N GLY A 151 -20.01 -3.03 -10.06
CA GLY A 151 -20.91 -3.23 -8.92
C GLY A 151 -20.17 -3.26 -7.57
N PRO A 152 -20.90 -3.47 -6.46
CA PRO A 152 -20.32 -3.43 -5.12
C PRO A 152 -19.14 -4.38 -4.95
N VAL A 153 -17.98 -3.85 -4.56
CA VAL A 153 -16.76 -4.65 -4.37
C VAL A 153 -16.74 -5.24 -2.96
N ARG A 154 -17.50 -6.33 -2.76
CA ARG A 154 -17.74 -7.03 -1.47
C ARG A 154 -18.32 -6.15 -0.33
N PRO A 155 -19.28 -6.63 0.46
CA PRO A 155 -19.73 -5.90 1.64
C PRO A 155 -18.60 -5.88 2.71
N ALA A 156 -18.39 -4.72 3.33
CA ALA A 156 -17.36 -4.49 4.36
C ALA A 156 -17.48 -5.40 5.60
N GLU A 157 -18.62 -6.10 5.77
CA GLU A 157 -18.94 -6.95 6.92
C GLU A 157 -18.25 -8.33 6.92
N GLY A 158 -17.58 -8.72 5.82
CA GLY A 158 -16.86 -10.01 5.74
C GLY A 158 -15.51 -10.07 6.47
N LEU A 159 -14.95 -8.92 6.85
CA LEU A 159 -13.54 -8.82 7.28
C LEU A 159 -13.32 -9.02 8.80
N SER A 160 -14.39 -9.11 9.59
CA SER A 160 -14.31 -9.29 11.04
C SER A 160 -14.36 -10.75 11.51
N ARG A 161 -14.55 -11.71 10.60
CA ARG A 161 -14.70 -13.14 10.97
C ARG A 161 -13.52 -14.05 10.61
N GLU A 162 -12.68 -13.67 9.67
CA GLU A 162 -11.61 -14.58 9.18
C GLU A 162 -10.29 -14.50 9.96
N GLY A 163 -10.21 -13.68 11.02
CA GLY A 163 -9.03 -13.55 11.89
C GLY A 163 -9.15 -14.15 13.30
N GLN A 164 -10.27 -14.81 13.64
CA GLN A 164 -10.53 -15.36 14.99
C GLN A 164 -10.74 -16.88 15.02
N ALA A 165 -10.41 -17.59 13.95
CA ALA A 165 -10.36 -19.05 13.97
C ALA A 165 -8.92 -19.48 13.69
N GLU A 166 -8.14 -19.66 14.76
CA GLU A 166 -7.04 -20.62 14.95
C GLU A 166 -6.27 -20.22 16.22
N ALA A 167 -6.92 -20.40 17.38
CA ALA A 167 -6.29 -20.54 18.68
C ALA A 167 -7.19 -21.45 19.53
N GLY A 168 -7.19 -22.73 19.16
CA GLY A 168 -7.69 -23.84 19.97
C GLY A 168 -6.51 -24.62 20.52
#